data_AF-M4S5G2-F1
#
_entry.id   AF-M4S5G2-F1
#
_cell.length_a   1.000
_cell.length_b   1.000
_cell.length_c   1.000
_cell.angle_alpha   90.00
_cell.angle_beta   90.00
_cell.angle_gamma   90.00
#
_symmetry.space_group_name_H-M   'P 1'
#
loop_
_entity.id
_entity.type
_entity.pdbx_description
1 polymer ?
#
loop_
_entity_poly.entity_id
_entity_poly.type
_entity_poly.pdbx_seq_one_letter_code
_entity_poly.pdbx_strand_id
1 'polypeptide(L)' 'MPVNVLSFDWQEVQALSCLLARTMDLSVTLSGESAFVAGQHEQVEVNWKALQLDEN' A
#
# COMPACT_ATOMS: atom_id res chain seq x y z
N MET A 1 22.11 -9.01 10.31
CA MET A 1 21.62 -8.36 9.08
C MET A 1 20.27 -7.76 9.43
N PRO A 2 20.08 -6.44 9.23
CA PRO A 2 18.81 -5.79 9.54
C PRO A 2 17.72 -6.28 8.59
N VAL A 3 16.54 -6.64 9.11
CA VAL A 3 15.40 -7.14 8.31
C VAL A 3 14.13 -6.44 8.78
N ASN A 4 13.38 -5.92 7.80
CA ASN A 4 12.06 -5.35 8.01
C ASN A 4 10.99 -6.26 7.40
N VAL A 5 9.95 -6.55 8.17
CA VAL A 5 8.81 -7.39 7.77
C VAL A 5 7.54 -6.58 7.97
N LEU A 6 6.81 -6.37 6.88
CA LEU A 6 5.53 -5.65 6.84
C LEU A 6 4.45 -6.62 6.36
N SER A 7 3.32 -6.66 7.06
CA SER A 7 2.14 -7.45 6.67
C SER A 7 1.07 -6.53 6.15
N PHE A 8 0.54 -6.82 4.98
CA PHE A 8 -0.57 -6.08 4.37
C PHE A 8 -1.88 -6.85 4.53
N ASP A 9 -3.01 -6.14 4.51
CA ASP A 9 -4.30 -6.79 4.36
C ASP A 9 -4.45 -7.32 2.92
N TRP A 10 -4.92 -8.56 2.80
CA TRP A 10 -5.00 -9.23 1.51
C TRP A 10 -6.08 -8.63 0.62
N GLN A 11 -7.24 -8.30 1.19
CA GLN A 11 -8.37 -7.73 0.47
C GLN A 11 -8.02 -6.34 -0.07
N GLU A 12 -7.29 -5.54 0.70
CA GLU A 12 -6.81 -4.22 0.27
C GLU A 12 -5.78 -4.32 -0.87
N VAL A 13 -4.85 -5.28 -0.81
CA VAL A 13 -3.90 -5.54 -1.91
C VAL A 13 -4.62 -6.01 -3.17
N GLN A 14 -5.66 -6.84 -3.04
CA GLN A 14 -6.49 -7.23 -4.18
C GLN A 14 -7.22 -6.01 -4.76
N ALA A 15 -7.78 -5.15 -3.93
CA ALA A 15 -8.43 -3.91 -4.38
C ALA A 15 -7.44 -2.98 -5.09
N LEU A 16 -6.20 -2.86 -4.60
CA LEU A 16 -5.13 -2.12 -5.29
C LEU A 16 -4.87 -2.68 -6.69
N SER A 17 -4.87 -4.00 -6.85
CA SER A 17 -4.65 -4.62 -8.17
C SER A 17 -5.76 -4.29 -9.18
N CYS A 18 -6.98 -3.97 -8.73
CA CYS A 18 -8.07 -3.56 -9.60
C CYS A 18 -7.83 -2.18 -10.25
N LEU A 19 -6.99 -1.33 -9.66
CA LEU A 19 -6.61 -0.06 -10.25
C LEU A 19 -5.71 -0.20 -11.48
N LEU A 20 -5.14 -1.40 -11.75
CA LEU A 20 -4.21 -1.62 -12.85
C LEU A 20 -4.85 -1.30 -14.22
N ALA A 21 -4.19 -0.42 -14.96
CA ALA A 21 -4.53 -0.07 -16.34
C ALA A 21 -3.26 0.00 -17.20
N ARG A 22 -3.42 0.04 -18.53
CA ARG A 22 -2.28 0.12 -19.48
C ARG A 22 -1.43 1.38 -19.26
N THR A 23 -2.07 2.48 -18.88
CA THR A 23 -1.44 3.74 -18.49
C THR A 23 -2.14 4.20 -17.22
N MET A 24 -1.36 4.55 -16.19
CA MET A 24 -1.89 4.89 -14.87
C MET A 24 -1.28 6.21 -14.40
N ASP A 25 -2.15 7.13 -14.02
CA ASP A 25 -1.79 8.25 -13.14
C ASP A 25 -2.29 7.91 -11.75
N LEU A 26 -1.36 7.74 -10.82
CA LEU A 26 -1.65 7.44 -9.42
C LEU A 26 -1.16 8.58 -8.54
N SER A 27 -2.03 9.03 -7.64
CA SER A 27 -1.65 9.86 -6.50
C SER A 27 -1.55 8.95 -5.27
N VAL A 28 -0.38 8.92 -4.63
CA VAL A 28 -0.14 8.12 -3.43
C VAL A 28 0.14 9.06 -2.26
N THR A 29 -0.66 8.96 -1.21
CA THR A 29 -0.49 9.70 0.04
C THR A 29 -0.16 8.73 1.16
N LEU A 30 1.02 8.91 1.77
CA LEU A 30 1.50 8.12 2.90
C LEU A 30 1.07 8.75 4.22
N SER A 31 0.43 7.95 5.08
CA SER A 31 -0.10 8.36 6.38
C SER A 31 0.25 7.33 7.44
N GLY A 32 1.45 7.43 8.01
CA GLY A 32 1.91 6.51 9.05
C GLY A 32 2.06 5.08 8.52
N GLU A 33 1.14 4.19 8.90
CA GLU A 33 1.11 2.77 8.51
C GLU A 33 0.07 2.47 7.41
N SER A 34 -0.44 3.50 6.72
CA SER A 34 -1.30 3.32 5.55
C SER A 34 -0.87 4.19 4.37
N ALA A 35 -1.25 3.76 3.17
CA ALA A 35 -1.12 4.50 1.93
C ALA A 35 -2.47 4.61 1.26
N PHE A 36 -2.90 5.84 1.00
CA PHE A 36 -4.03 6.12 0.14
C PHE A 36 -3.55 6.21 -1.31
N VAL A 37 -4.10 5.37 -2.18
CA VAL A 37 -3.78 5.35 -3.60
C VAL A 37 -5.03 5.73 -4.38
N ALA A 38 -5.00 6.89 -5.04
CA ALA A 38 -6.05 7.35 -5.94
C ALA A 38 -5.58 7.21 -7.38
N GLY A 39 -6.32 6.45 -8.18
CA GLY A 39 -6.20 6.42 -9.63
C GLY A 39 -7.20 7.38 -10.30
N GLN A 40 -7.32 7.29 -11.63
CA GLN A 40 -8.22 8.18 -12.38
C GLN A 40 -9.71 8.01 -12.04
N HIS A 41 -10.15 6.81 -11.67
CA HIS A 41 -11.58 6.50 -11.49
C HIS A 41 -11.90 5.84 -10.14
N GLU A 42 -10.90 5.33 -9.45
CA GLU A 42 -11.05 4.57 -8.21
C GLU A 42 -9.97 4.97 -7.23
N GLN A 43 -10.21 4.69 -5.96
CA GLN A 43 -9.24 4.89 -4.89
C GLN A 43 -9.28 3.71 -3.93
N VAL A 44 -8.14 3.39 -3.35
CA VAL A 44 -7.99 2.35 -2.35
C VAL A 44 -7.11 2.87 -1.22
N GLU A 45 -7.41 2.46 0.01
CA GLU A 45 -6.48 2.60 1.13
C GLU A 45 -5.85 1.24 1.38
N VAL A 46 -4.53 1.22 1.51
CA VAL A 46 -3.75 0.04 1.82
C VAL A 46 -3.09 0.24 3.16
N ASN A 47 -3.47 -0.56 4.13
CA ASN A 47 -2.92 -0.60 5.47
C ASN A 47 -1.86 -1.70 5.55
N TRP A 48 -0.83 -1.45 6.34
CA TRP A 48 0.11 -2.49 6.74
C TRP A 48 0.39 -2.45 8.23
N LYS A 49 0.96 -3.55 8.71
CA LYS A 49 1.46 -3.68 10.05
C LYS A 49 2.93 -4.04 10.01
N ALA A 50 3.74 -3.30 10.76
CA ALA A 50 5.09 -3.70 11.10
C ALA A 50 5.09 -4.96 11.96
N LEU A 51 5.59 -6.07 11.41
CA LEU A 51 5.83 -7.31 12.16
C LEU A 51 7.24 -7.35 12.75
N GLN A 52 8.20 -6.76 12.03
CA GLN A 52 9.56 -6.56 12.48
C GLN A 52 10.10 -5.31 11.80
N LEU A 53 10.63 -4.37 12.58
CA LEU A 53 11.42 -3.26 12.08
C LEU A 53 12.76 -3.33 12.79
N ASP A 54 13.83 -3.30 12.01
CA ASP A 54 15.16 -3.12 12.55
C ASP A 54 15.30 -1.65 12.94
N GLU A 55 15.13 -1.38 14.24
CA GLU A 55 15.46 -0.08 14.84
C GLU A 55 16.93 -0.13 15.27
N ASN A 56 17.79 0.46 14.44
CA ASN A 56 19.23 0.59 14.70
C ASN A 56 19.54 1.87 15.46
#